data_AF-A0A9P0DE12-F1
#
_entry.id   AF-A0A9P0DE12-F1
#
_cell.length_a   1.000
_cell.length_b   1.000
_cell.length_c   1.000
_cell.angle_alpha   90.00
_cell.angle_beta   90.00
_cell.angle_gamma   90.00
#
_symmetry.space_group_name_H-M   'P 1'
#
loop_
_entity.id
_entity.type
_entity.pdbx_description
1 polymer ?
#
loop_
_entity_poly.entity_id
_entity_poly.type
_entity_poly.pdbx_seq_one_letter_code
_entity_poly.pdbx_strand_id
1 'polypeptide(L)'
;MEMAKKSRKVSTASFTKQSNIINKKLEDKPLPLVEVRALMNALEVKYDEIRNLDASIFEYMLVSDPSEEQLELETEVVDEYVSKFHLLKEQTNDFLKGTLLKLTAKALTRLLIRSQIC
;
A
#
# COMPACT_ATOMS: atom_id res chain seq x y z
N MET A 1 -19.14 -10.06 -15.90
CA MET A 1 -18.68 -10.49 -14.56
C MET A 1 -17.42 -11.36 -14.59
N GLU A 2 -17.41 -12.51 -15.27
CA GLU A 2 -16.28 -13.47 -15.23
C GLU A 2 -14.90 -12.88 -15.56
N MET A 3 -14.82 -12.04 -16.59
CA MET A 3 -13.55 -11.38 -16.96
C MET A 3 -13.08 -10.39 -15.88
N ALA A 4 -14.00 -9.63 -15.27
CA ALA A 4 -13.67 -8.70 -14.18
C ALA A 4 -13.18 -9.45 -12.93
N LYS A 5 -13.84 -10.55 -12.56
CA LYS A 5 -13.41 -11.42 -11.45
C LYS A 5 -12.05 -12.06 -11.70
N LYS A 6 -11.77 -12.52 -12.93
CA LYS A 6 -10.44 -13.03 -13.30
C LYS A 6 -9.37 -11.95 -13.23
N SER A 7 -9.64 -10.76 -13.76
CA SER A 7 -8.74 -9.62 -13.67
C SER A 7 -8.47 -9.22 -12.23
N ARG A 8 -9.51 -9.18 -11.38
CA ARG A 8 -9.37 -8.92 -9.94
C ARG A 8 -8.43 -9.91 -9.30
N LYS A 9 -8.62 -11.21 -9.51
CA LYS A 9 -7.75 -12.25 -8.95
C LYS A 9 -6.28 -12.06 -9.32
N VAL A 10 -5.99 -11.71 -10.57
CA VAL A 10 -4.62 -11.42 -11.04
C VAL A 10 -4.06 -10.17 -10.36
N SER A 11 -4.85 -9.09 -10.29
CA SER A 11 -4.45 -7.85 -9.65
C SER A 11 -4.22 -8.03 -8.14
N THR A 12 -5.09 -8.76 -7.43
CA THR A 12 -4.93 -9.06 -6.00
C THR A 12 -3.68 -9.92 -5.73
N ALA A 13 -3.37 -10.89 -6.60
CA ALA A 13 -2.14 -11.67 -6.49
C ALA A 13 -0.88 -10.80 -6.69
N SER A 14 -0.92 -9.90 -7.67
CA SER A 14 0.14 -8.93 -7.91
C SER A 14 0.31 -7.95 -6.74
N PHE A 15 -0.80 -7.42 -6.22
CA PHE A 15 -0.85 -6.58 -5.03
C PHE A 15 -0.21 -7.30 -3.83
N THR A 16 -0.62 -8.53 -3.54
CA THR A 16 -0.07 -9.33 -2.44
C THR A 16 1.44 -9.50 -2.57
N LYS A 17 1.92 -9.82 -3.78
CA LYS A 17 3.36 -9.94 -4.05
C LYS A 17 4.11 -8.63 -3.78
N GLN A 18 3.56 -7.50 -4.23
CA GLN A 18 4.18 -6.18 -4.01
C GLN A 18 4.17 -5.78 -2.53
N SER A 19 3.05 -5.99 -1.83
CA SER A 19 2.93 -5.74 -0.38
C SER A 19 3.97 -6.53 0.40
N ASN A 20 4.20 -7.80 0.06
CA ASN A 20 5.23 -8.63 0.70
C ASN A 20 6.65 -8.11 0.44
N ILE A 21 6.93 -7.59 -0.76
CA ILE A 21 8.22 -6.98 -1.08
C ILE A 21 8.43 -5.73 -0.24
N ILE A 22 7.41 -4.88 -0.09
CA ILE A 22 7.50 -3.67 0.74
C ILE A 22 7.71 -4.04 2.20
N ASN A 23 6.93 -4.97 2.75
CA ASN A 23 7.08 -5.44 4.14
C ASN A 23 8.50 -5.94 4.41
N LYS A 24 9.01 -6.83 3.57
CA LYS A 24 10.38 -7.35 3.70
C LYS A 24 11.41 -6.23 3.65
N LYS A 25 11.22 -5.27 2.75
CA LYS A 25 12.10 -4.11 2.67
C LYS A 25 12.02 -3.29 3.97
N LEU A 26 10.85 -2.94 4.47
CA LEU A 26 10.72 -2.17 5.71
C LEU A 26 11.45 -2.81 6.91
N GLU A 27 11.62 -4.14 6.92
CA GLU A 27 12.44 -4.89 7.88
C GLU A 27 13.95 -4.76 7.62
N ASP A 28 14.38 -4.89 6.35
CA ASP A 28 15.78 -4.85 5.91
C ASP A 28 16.35 -3.41 5.90
N LYS A 29 16.84 -2.90 7.05
CA LYS A 29 17.50 -1.58 7.15
C LYS A 29 18.98 -1.63 6.75
N PRO A 30 19.54 -0.57 6.12
CA PRO A 30 18.90 0.68 5.69
C PRO A 30 18.41 0.64 4.23
N LEU A 31 17.19 1.13 3.97
CA LEU A 31 16.69 1.35 2.61
C LEU A 31 16.73 2.82 2.17
N PRO A 32 17.01 3.08 0.88
CA PRO A 32 16.80 4.39 0.29
C PRO A 32 15.32 4.81 0.36
N LEU A 33 15.06 6.00 0.88
CA LEU A 33 13.70 6.56 1.01
C LEU A 33 12.97 6.66 -0.33
N VAL A 34 13.72 6.95 -1.40
CA VAL A 34 13.20 7.07 -2.76
C VAL A 34 12.64 5.73 -3.24
N GLU A 35 13.33 4.64 -2.93
CA GLU A 35 12.94 3.30 -3.35
C GLU A 35 11.67 2.84 -2.64
N VAL A 36 11.59 3.06 -1.32
CA VAL A 36 10.38 2.77 -0.54
C VAL A 36 9.18 3.56 -1.06
N ARG A 37 9.36 4.85 -1.38
CA ARG A 37 8.30 5.68 -1.97
C ARG A 37 7.87 5.19 -3.34
N ALA A 38 8.82 4.81 -4.20
CA ALA A 38 8.52 4.29 -5.54
C ALA A 38 7.70 2.99 -5.47
N LEU A 39 8.06 2.08 -4.56
CA LEU A 39 7.31 0.84 -4.36
C LEU A 39 5.90 1.10 -3.82
N MET A 40 5.75 2.03 -2.87
CA MET A 40 4.44 2.39 -2.34
C MET A 40 3.53 3.02 -3.42
N ASN A 41 4.09 3.90 -4.28
CA ASN A 41 3.34 4.47 -5.40
C ASN A 41 2.90 3.39 -6.40
N ALA A 42 3.75 2.42 -6.69
CA ALA A 42 3.39 1.30 -7.56
C ALA A 42 2.25 0.44 -6.96
N LEU A 43 2.28 0.23 -5.64
CA LEU A 43 1.23 -0.48 -4.93
C LEU A 43 -0.09 0.31 -4.93
N GLU A 44 -0.04 1.64 -4.79
CA GLU A 44 -1.22 2.51 -4.85
C GLU A 44 -1.92 2.44 -6.21
N VAL A 45 -1.16 2.42 -7.32
CA VAL A 45 -1.74 2.18 -8.66
C VAL A 45 -2.46 0.83 -8.71
N LYS A 46 -1.89 -0.23 -8.11
CA LYS A 46 -2.54 -1.55 -8.07
C LYS A 46 -3.77 -1.58 -7.18
N TYR A 47 -3.76 -0.85 -6.08
CA TYR A 47 -4.93 -0.68 -5.24
C TYR A 47 -6.08 -0.01 -6.00
N ASP A 48 -5.80 1.06 -6.73
CA ASP A 48 -6.81 1.77 -7.53
C ASP A 48 -7.36 0.89 -8.67
N GLU A 49 -6.50 0.11 -9.34
CA GLU A 49 -6.92 -0.88 -10.34
C GLU A 49 -7.91 -1.90 -9.74
N ILE A 50 -7.62 -2.45 -8.56
CA ILE A 50 -8.50 -3.42 -7.89
C ILE A 50 -9.83 -2.76 -7.50
N ARG A 51 -9.80 -1.55 -6.92
CA ARG A 51 -11.02 -0.81 -6.58
C ARG A 51 -11.93 -0.58 -7.76
N ASN A 52 -11.37 -0.24 -8.92
CA ASN A 52 -12.15 -0.04 -10.14
C ASN A 52 -12.80 -1.35 -10.64
N LEU A 53 -12.08 -2.47 -10.51
CA LEU A 53 -12.61 -3.79 -10.84
C LEU A 53 -13.73 -4.18 -9.87
N ASP A 54 -13.58 -3.92 -8.57
CA ASP A 54 -14.62 -4.21 -7.58
C ASP A 54 -15.87 -3.36 -7.79
N ALA A 55 -15.71 -2.06 -8.09
CA ALA A 55 -16.84 -1.20 -8.45
C ALA A 55 -17.62 -1.79 -9.65
N SER A 56 -16.91 -2.28 -10.67
CA SER A 56 -17.51 -2.92 -11.84
C SER A 56 -18.19 -4.25 -11.52
N ILE A 57 -17.65 -5.02 -10.57
CA ILE A 57 -18.23 -6.28 -10.11
C ILE A 57 -19.51 -6.00 -9.31
N PHE A 58 -19.48 -5.05 -8.38
CA PHE A 58 -20.65 -4.66 -7.59
C PHE A 58 -21.77 -4.09 -8.47
N GLU A 59 -21.46 -3.24 -9.45
CA GLU A 59 -22.46 -2.73 -10.39
C GLU A 59 -23.16 -3.86 -11.14
N TYR A 60 -22.39 -4.86 -11.62
CA TYR A 60 -22.98 -6.03 -12.26
C TYR A 60 -23.83 -6.86 -11.29
N MET A 61 -23.37 -7.03 -10.05
CA MET A 61 -24.11 -7.79 -9.04
C MET A 61 -25.45 -7.14 -8.74
N LEU A 62 -25.51 -5.82 -8.53
CA LEU A 62 -26.75 -5.09 -8.26
C LEU A 62 -27.80 -5.27 -9.37
N VAL A 63 -27.37 -5.40 -10.63
CA VAL A 63 -28.27 -5.66 -11.77
C VAL A 63 -28.74 -7.13 -11.82
N SER A 64 -28.00 -8.04 -11.21
CA SER A 64 -28.22 -9.48 -11.30
C SER A 64 -29.03 -10.07 -10.14
N ASP A 65 -29.61 -9.22 -9.28
CA ASP A 65 -30.38 -9.60 -8.08
C ASP A 65 -29.64 -10.66 -7.22
N PRO A 66 -28.48 -10.30 -6.67
CA PRO A 66 -27.61 -11.23 -5.98
C PRO A 66 -28.21 -11.59 -4.62
N SER A 67 -27.92 -12.78 -4.11
CA SER A 67 -28.27 -13.08 -2.72
C SER A 67 -27.43 -12.23 -1.75
N GLU A 68 -27.94 -11.99 -0.56
CA GLU A 68 -27.21 -11.30 0.51
C GLU A 68 -25.87 -11.99 0.81
N GLU A 69 -25.87 -13.32 0.91
CA GLU A 69 -24.65 -14.13 1.09
C GLU A 69 -23.60 -13.88 -0.02
N GLN A 70 -24.04 -13.70 -1.28
CA GLN A 70 -23.13 -13.38 -2.37
C GLN A 70 -22.54 -11.98 -2.24
N LEU A 71 -23.32 -11.00 -1.79
CA LEU A 71 -22.83 -9.64 -1.54
C LEU A 71 -21.87 -9.59 -0.36
N GLU A 72 -22.15 -10.32 0.71
CA GLU A 72 -21.27 -10.42 1.88
C GLU A 72 -19.91 -11.00 1.50
N LEU A 73 -19.88 -12.15 0.82
CA LEU A 73 -18.63 -12.78 0.37
C LEU A 73 -17.78 -11.87 -0.52
N GLU A 74 -18.43 -11.09 -1.39
CA GLU A 74 -17.73 -10.16 -2.29
C GLU A 74 -17.21 -8.93 -1.54
N THR A 75 -17.88 -8.50 -0.47
CA THR A 75 -17.47 -7.38 0.37
C THR A 75 -16.33 -7.77 1.32
N GLU A 76 -16.35 -8.97 1.90
CA GLU A 76 -15.27 -9.47 2.75
C GLU A 76 -13.92 -9.50 2.04
N VAL A 77 -13.90 -9.93 0.77
CA VAL A 77 -12.69 -9.94 -0.06
C VAL A 77 -12.15 -8.53 -0.25
N VAL A 78 -13.03 -7.53 -0.37
CA VAL A 78 -12.66 -6.12 -0.52
C VAL A 78 -12.03 -5.58 0.77
N ASP A 79 -12.70 -5.81 1.90
CA ASP A 79 -12.26 -5.32 3.19
C ASP A 79 -10.85 -5.85 3.56
N GLU A 80 -10.53 -7.09 3.18
CA GLU A 80 -9.22 -7.69 3.47
C GLU A 80 -8.06 -6.92 2.80
N TYR A 81 -8.14 -6.66 1.49
CA TYR A 81 -7.03 -5.99 0.78
C TYR A 81 -6.99 -4.49 1.07
N VAL A 82 -8.14 -3.85 1.29
CA VAL A 82 -8.24 -2.43 1.69
C VAL A 82 -7.53 -2.21 3.02
N SER A 83 -7.84 -3.05 4.01
CA SER A 83 -7.20 -2.99 5.33
C SER A 83 -5.68 -3.18 5.24
N LYS A 84 -5.22 -4.17 4.45
CA LYS A 84 -3.80 -4.41 4.21
C LYS A 84 -3.11 -3.22 3.55
N PHE A 85 -3.75 -2.58 2.56
CA PHE A 85 -3.19 -1.40 1.89
C PHE A 85 -2.99 -0.24 2.86
N HIS A 86 -4.02 0.08 3.66
CA HIS A 86 -3.96 1.20 4.59
C HIS A 86 -2.93 0.98 5.69
N LEU A 87 -2.86 -0.23 6.25
CA LEU A 87 -1.84 -0.59 7.23
C LEU A 87 -0.43 -0.41 6.67
N LEU A 88 -0.18 -0.90 5.46
CA LEU A 88 1.14 -0.80 4.84
C LEU A 88 1.51 0.65 4.49
N LYS A 89 0.53 1.44 4.06
CA LYS A 89 0.69 2.89 3.80
C LYS A 89 1.07 3.63 5.08
N GLU A 90 0.43 3.31 6.20
CA GLU A 90 0.76 3.87 7.51
C GLU A 90 2.18 3.50 7.95
N GLN A 91 2.53 2.21 7.92
CA GLN A 91 3.88 1.72 8.25
C GLN A 91 4.96 2.39 7.40
N THR A 92 4.70 2.55 6.10
CA THR A 92 5.61 3.22 5.17
C THR A 92 5.77 4.70 5.54
N ASN A 93 4.67 5.40 5.84
CA ASN A 93 4.71 6.80 6.25
C ASN A 93 5.51 6.99 7.55
N ASP A 94 5.34 6.11 8.53
CA ASP A 94 6.07 6.16 9.79
C ASP A 94 7.56 5.89 9.60
N PHE A 95 7.92 4.93 8.74
CA PHE A 95 9.30 4.68 8.35
C PHE A 95 9.95 5.92 7.71
N LEU A 96 9.24 6.58 6.79
CA LEU A 96 9.73 7.78 6.11
C LEU A 96 9.91 8.94 7.09
N LYS A 97 8.91 9.21 7.94
CA LYS A 97 8.97 10.24 8.98
C LYS A 97 10.14 10.00 9.95
N GLY A 98 10.27 8.78 10.46
CA GLY A 98 11.32 8.41 11.39
C GLY A 98 12.72 8.58 10.80
N THR A 99 12.89 8.25 9.52
CA THR A 99 14.18 8.43 8.83
C THR A 99 14.50 9.89 8.57
N LEU A 100 13.52 10.69 8.15
CA LEU A 100 13.71 12.13 7.95
C LEU A 100 14.11 12.84 9.25
N LEU A 101 13.46 12.53 10.37
CA LEU A 101 13.82 13.07 11.68
C LEU A 101 15.26 12.74 12.10
N LYS A 102 15.74 11.52 11.79
CA LYS A 102 17.12 11.12 12.07
C LYS A 102 18.12 11.89 11.20
N LEU A 103 17.78 12.13 9.93
CA LEU A 103 18.63 12.88 9.01
C LEU A 103 18.72 14.36 9.42
N THR A 104 17.60 14.99 9.80
CA THR A 104 17.59 16.38 10.26
C THR A 104 18.34 16.53 11.59
N ALA A 105 18.13 15.63 12.54
CA ALA A 105 18.88 15.63 13.81
C ALA A 105 20.39 15.55 13.55
N LYS A 106 20.84 14.63 12.69
CA LYS A 106 22.26 14.48 12.32
C LYS A 106 22.83 15.72 11.64
N ALA A 107 22.04 16.39 10.79
CA ALA A 107 22.45 17.64 10.14
C ALA A 107 22.60 18.78 11.16
N LEU A 108 21.64 18.94 12.07
CA LEU A 108 21.68 19.95 13.13
C LEU A 108 22.87 19.75 14.08
N THR A 109 23.14 18.52 14.50
CA THR A 109 24.32 18.21 15.34
C THR A 109 25.61 18.60 14.62
N ARG A 110 25.73 18.34 13.32
CA ARG A 110 26.92 18.75 12.53
C ARG A 110 27.07 20.26 12.42
N LEU A 111 25.96 21.00 12.30
CA LEU A 111 25.98 22.47 12.27
C LEU A 111 26.40 23.05 13.63
N LEU A 112 25.86 22.52 14.73
CA LEU A 112 26.23 22.93 16.09
C LEU A 112 27.72 22.70 16.38
N ILE A 113 28.25 21.52 16.01
CA ILE A 113 29.69 21.22 16.17
C ILE A 113 30.54 22.21 15.36
N ARG A 114 30.15 22.52 14.10
CA ARG A 114 30.87 23.49 13.28
C ARG A 114 30.85 24.91 13.87
N SER A 115 29.76 25.32 14.50
CA SER A 115 29.66 26.63 15.16
C SER A 115 30.46 26.76 16.46
N GLN A 116 30.91 25.65 17.06
CA GLN A 116 31.74 25.67 18.27
C GLN A 116 33.25 25.60 17.97
N ILE A 117 33.62 25.34 16.71
CA ILE A 117 35.01 25.20 16.25
C ILE A 117 35.50 26.49 15.54
N CYS A 118 34.60 27.44 15.28
CA CYS A 118 34.91 28.80 14.81
C CYS A 118 34.77 29.80 15.97
#